data_AF-A0A2E9IU61-F1
#
_entry.id   AF-A0A2E9IU61-F1
#
_cell.length_a   1.000
_cell.length_b   1.000
_cell.length_c   1.000
_cell.angle_alpha   90.00
_cell.angle_beta   90.00
_cell.angle_gamma   90.00
#
_symmetry.space_group_name_H-M   'P 1'
#
loop_
_entity.id
_entity.type
_entity.pdbx_description
1 polymer ?
#
loop_
_entity_poly.entity_id
_entity_poly.type
_entity_poly.pdbx_seq_one_letter_code
_entity_poly.pdbx_strand_id
1 'polypeptide(L)'
;MKFYLAPLLILSCSLIAVPDASEWNKPRNFHVAFEDQFTDQIKIIEIKNLAPSKAAEYSKNEAYWFELEPLNEKTNEQRISVSADGLATISLKDTYPNFPTQAHWINEKLIFIRVSWGRIVGTDLIFDTEKKEFIHREMVYDGTILYQQTRQALGRADPDGSGQ
;
A
#
# COMPACT_ATOMS: atom_id res chain seq x y z
N MET A 1 -17.72 22.54 -47.88
CA MET A 1 -18.09 22.64 -46.45
C MET A 1 -17.06 21.89 -45.62
N LYS A 2 -16.31 22.57 -44.75
CA LYS A 2 -15.34 21.95 -43.84
C LYS A 2 -16.07 21.56 -42.55
N PHE A 3 -16.15 20.27 -42.24
CA PHE A 3 -16.66 19.78 -40.96
C PHE A 3 -15.51 19.78 -39.96
N TYR A 4 -15.60 20.63 -38.93
CA TYR A 4 -14.73 20.56 -37.77
C TYR A 4 -15.26 19.48 -36.84
N LEU A 5 -14.52 18.39 -36.70
CA LEU A 5 -14.75 17.35 -35.70
C LEU A 5 -14.14 17.85 -34.39
N ALA A 6 -14.97 18.30 -33.45
CA ALA A 6 -14.53 18.62 -32.10
C ALA A 6 -14.43 17.31 -31.29
N PRO A 7 -13.29 16.99 -30.65
CA PRO A 7 -13.23 15.85 -29.74
C PRO A 7 -13.95 16.21 -28.43
N LEU A 8 -15.00 15.46 -28.12
CA LEU A 8 -15.73 15.52 -26.87
C LEU A 8 -14.85 14.89 -25.77
N LEU A 9 -14.21 15.73 -24.95
CA LEU A 9 -13.53 15.31 -23.73
C LEU A 9 -14.60 14.88 -22.72
N ILE A 10 -14.84 13.56 -22.62
CA ILE A 10 -15.64 13.00 -21.54
C ILE A 10 -14.76 13.01 -20.29
N LEU A 11 -14.92 14.04 -19.46
CA LEU A 11 -14.42 14.07 -18.10
C LEU A 11 -15.23 13.04 -17.29
N SER A 12 -14.75 11.81 -17.20
CA SER A 12 -15.29 10.83 -16.26
C SER A 12 -14.83 11.23 -14.86
N CYS A 13 -15.59 12.08 -14.18
CA CYS A 13 -15.51 12.21 -12.74
C CYS A 13 -15.99 10.89 -12.14
N SER A 14 -15.05 9.99 -11.84
CA SER A 14 -15.32 8.89 -10.92
C SER A 14 -15.72 9.52 -9.58
N LEU A 15 -17.01 9.51 -9.28
CA LEU A 15 -17.53 9.80 -7.94
C LEU A 15 -16.98 8.69 -7.03
N ILE A 16 -15.81 8.93 -6.43
CA ILE A 16 -15.38 8.16 -5.28
C ILE A 16 -16.38 8.53 -4.19
N ALA A 17 -17.34 7.63 -3.93
CA ALA A 17 -18.25 7.80 -2.81
C ALA A 17 -17.39 7.97 -1.56
N VAL A 18 -17.50 9.15 -0.92
CA VAL A 18 -16.81 9.39 0.36
C VAL A 18 -17.31 8.32 1.32
N PRO A 19 -16.41 7.55 1.96
CA PRO A 19 -16.83 6.46 2.83
C PRO A 19 -17.70 7.02 3.97
N ASP A 20 -18.83 6.36 4.21
CA ASP A 20 -19.72 6.71 5.31
C ASP A 20 -19.33 5.92 6.57
N ALA A 21 -18.98 6.65 7.62
CA ALA A 21 -18.62 6.11 8.93
C ALA A 21 -19.77 6.17 9.95
N SER A 22 -20.98 6.55 9.55
CA SER A 22 -22.14 6.73 10.42
C SER A 22 -22.52 5.47 11.21
N GLU A 23 -22.37 4.31 10.56
CA GLU A 23 -22.66 2.97 11.09
C GLU A 23 -21.44 2.28 11.72
N TRP A 24 -20.27 2.94 11.77
CA TRP A 24 -19.10 2.33 12.38
C TRP A 24 -19.21 2.37 13.90
N ASN A 25 -18.81 1.28 14.54
CA ASN A 25 -18.78 1.16 16.00
C ASN A 25 -17.40 1.45 16.62
N LYS A 26 -16.35 1.52 15.80
CA LYS A 26 -14.97 1.88 16.17
C LYS A 26 -14.20 2.37 14.94
N PRO A 27 -13.08 3.10 15.13
CA PRO A 27 -12.13 3.40 14.06
C PRO A 27 -11.68 2.13 13.34
N ARG A 28 -11.57 2.21 12.02
CA ARG A 28 -11.02 1.13 11.18
C ARG A 28 -10.37 1.71 9.93
N ASN A 29 -9.43 0.95 9.37
CA ASN A 29 -8.98 1.20 8.02
C ASN A 29 -10.05 0.78 7.03
N PHE A 30 -10.07 1.42 5.87
CA PHE A 30 -10.91 1.03 4.76
C PHE A 30 -10.10 1.00 3.46
N HIS A 31 -10.59 0.20 2.52
CA HIS A 31 -9.91 -0.09 1.27
C HIS A 31 -10.72 0.43 0.10
N VAL A 32 -10.02 0.92 -0.91
CA VAL A 32 -10.59 1.28 -2.22
C VAL A 32 -9.70 0.75 -3.32
N ALA A 33 -10.22 0.77 -4.55
CA ALA A 33 -9.47 0.38 -5.73
C ALA A 33 -8.13 1.12 -5.79
N PHE A 34 -7.10 0.40 -6.26
CA PHE A 34 -5.77 0.97 -6.45
C PHE A 34 -5.82 2.20 -7.37
N GLU A 35 -5.13 3.26 -6.98
CA GLU A 35 -5.10 4.51 -7.74
C GLU A 35 -3.85 4.59 -8.62
N ASP A 36 -4.06 4.85 -9.92
CA ASP A 36 -2.98 4.84 -10.93
C ASP A 36 -1.83 5.80 -10.61
N GLN A 37 -2.07 6.87 -9.85
CA GLN A 37 -1.05 7.84 -9.44
C GLN A 37 0.09 7.23 -8.61
N PHE A 38 -0.15 6.09 -7.95
CA PHE A 38 0.86 5.36 -7.19
C PHE A 38 1.59 4.29 -8.02
N THR A 39 1.22 4.08 -9.28
CA THR A 39 1.85 3.05 -10.12
C THR A 39 3.35 3.28 -10.29
N ASP A 40 3.77 4.52 -10.55
CA ASP A 40 5.19 4.83 -10.76
C ASP A 40 6.03 4.79 -9.49
N GLN A 41 5.39 4.78 -8.32
CA GLN A 41 6.04 4.66 -7.02
C GLN A 41 6.39 3.21 -6.66
N ILE A 42 5.77 2.22 -7.32
CA ILE A 42 5.98 0.80 -7.04
C ILE A 42 6.60 0.14 -8.28
N LYS A 43 7.83 -0.35 -8.17
CA LYS A 43 8.54 -0.99 -9.29
C LYS A 43 9.13 -2.32 -8.88
N ILE A 44 9.11 -3.28 -9.81
CA ILE A 44 9.82 -4.55 -9.69
C ILE A 44 11.05 -4.47 -10.58
N ILE A 45 12.22 -4.76 -10.01
CA ILE A 45 13.51 -4.73 -10.69
C ILE A 45 14.09 -6.13 -10.60
N GLU A 46 14.29 -6.79 -11.74
CA GLU A 46 14.97 -8.09 -11.76
C GLU A 46 16.47 -7.90 -11.52
N ILE A 47 17.05 -8.73 -10.66
CA ILE A 47 18.48 -8.75 -10.36
C ILE A 47 19.04 -10.15 -10.55
N LYS A 48 20.35 -10.24 -10.83
CA LYS A 48 20.96 -11.52 -11.23
C LYS A 48 21.62 -12.28 -10.09
N ASN A 49 22.10 -11.61 -9.05
CA ASN A 49 22.82 -12.24 -7.94
C ASN A 49 22.71 -11.40 -6.67
N LEU A 50 22.08 -11.98 -5.65
CA LEU A 50 21.98 -11.43 -4.31
C LEU A 50 21.81 -12.63 -3.37
N ALA A 51 22.76 -12.81 -2.47
CA ALA A 51 22.62 -13.78 -1.40
C ALA A 51 21.79 -13.15 -0.26
N PRO A 52 20.96 -13.92 0.46
CA PRO A 52 20.26 -13.41 1.62
C PRO A 52 21.24 -12.94 2.68
N SER A 53 20.95 -11.81 3.34
CA SER A 53 21.68 -11.42 4.54
C SER A 53 21.17 -12.18 5.77
N LYS A 54 21.77 -11.91 6.93
CA LYS A 54 21.29 -12.45 8.22
C LYS A 54 19.93 -11.88 8.64
N ALA A 55 19.50 -10.78 8.03
CA ALA A 55 18.21 -10.15 8.30
C ALA A 55 17.08 -10.69 7.41
N ALA A 56 17.39 -11.60 6.48
CA ALA A 56 16.39 -12.18 5.59
C ALA A 56 15.35 -12.99 6.37
N GLU A 57 14.07 -12.78 6.04
CA GLU A 57 12.94 -13.54 6.55
C GLU A 57 12.60 -14.66 5.57
N TYR A 58 12.76 -15.91 6.03
CA TYR A 58 12.49 -17.09 5.21
C TYR A 58 11.01 -17.47 5.26
N SER A 59 10.51 -17.90 4.10
CA SER A 59 9.23 -18.59 3.97
C SER A 59 9.21 -19.88 4.81
N LYS A 60 8.01 -20.39 5.09
CA LYS A 60 7.84 -21.56 5.97
C LYS A 60 8.55 -22.84 5.50
N ASN A 61 8.71 -23.02 4.20
CA ASN A 61 9.44 -24.17 3.62
C ASN A 61 10.93 -23.86 3.37
N GLU A 62 11.39 -22.67 3.75
CA GLU A 62 12.75 -22.16 3.56
C GLU A 62 13.21 -22.09 2.08
N ALA A 63 12.30 -22.25 1.12
CA ALA A 63 12.61 -22.21 -0.31
C ALA A 63 12.78 -20.77 -0.81
N TYR A 64 12.07 -19.84 -0.18
CA TYR A 64 12.10 -18.40 -0.49
C TYR A 64 12.46 -17.59 0.76
N TRP A 65 12.92 -16.37 0.52
CA TRP A 65 13.28 -15.36 1.51
C TRP A 65 12.97 -13.97 0.95
N PHE A 66 12.68 -13.02 1.83
CA PHE A 66 12.73 -11.60 1.51
C PHE A 66 13.54 -10.84 2.57
N GLU A 67 14.02 -9.67 2.21
CA GLU A 67 14.74 -8.76 3.10
C GLU A 67 14.26 -7.34 2.87
N LEU A 68 13.78 -6.70 3.93
CA LEU A 68 13.46 -5.27 3.93
C LEU A 68 14.76 -4.49 4.18
N GLU A 69 15.23 -3.76 3.17
CA GLU A 69 16.44 -2.94 3.30
C GLU A 69 16.18 -1.73 4.22
N PRO A 70 17.20 -1.05 4.77
CA PRO A 70 16.98 0.22 5.44
C PRO A 70 16.41 1.28 4.49
N LEU A 71 15.50 2.13 4.97
CA LEU A 71 14.96 3.26 4.22
C LEU A 71 16.08 4.19 3.76
N ASN A 72 16.10 4.56 2.48
CA ASN A 72 16.97 5.62 2.01
C ASN A 72 16.34 6.99 2.33
N GLU A 73 16.76 7.60 3.44
CA GLU A 73 16.22 8.89 3.93
C GLU A 73 16.41 10.07 2.95
N LYS A 74 17.31 9.97 1.97
CA LYS A 74 17.52 11.04 0.97
C LYS A 74 16.49 11.00 -0.14
N THR A 75 16.02 9.81 -0.48
CA THR A 75 15.10 9.58 -1.62
C THR A 75 13.74 9.05 -1.18
N ASN A 76 13.55 8.80 0.11
CA ASN A 76 12.39 8.12 0.67
C ASN A 76 12.08 6.80 -0.05
N GLU A 77 13.14 6.13 -0.53
CA GLU A 77 13.01 4.85 -1.24
C GLU A 77 13.19 3.71 -0.24
N GLN A 78 12.19 2.84 -0.18
CA GLN A 78 12.24 1.57 0.53
C GLN A 78 12.40 0.44 -0.48
N ARG A 79 13.36 -0.45 -0.25
CA ARG A 79 13.58 -1.63 -1.09
C ARG A 79 13.29 -2.91 -0.33
N ILE A 80 12.74 -3.89 -1.03
CA ILE A 80 12.52 -5.25 -0.56
C ILE A 80 13.19 -6.18 -1.55
N SER A 81 14.25 -6.85 -1.13
CA SER A 81 14.91 -7.87 -1.92
C SER A 81 14.21 -9.21 -1.70
N VAL A 82 13.90 -9.93 -2.76
CA VAL A 82 13.08 -11.15 -2.73
C VAL A 82 13.77 -12.24 -3.56
N SER A 83 13.92 -13.44 -2.98
CA SER A 83 14.16 -14.64 -3.79
C SER A 83 12.86 -15.13 -4.40
N ALA A 84 12.90 -15.25 -5.71
CA ALA A 84 11.79 -15.58 -6.58
C ALA A 84 12.24 -16.73 -7.50
N ASP A 85 11.55 -16.99 -8.60
CA ASP A 85 12.18 -17.70 -9.74
C ASP A 85 13.28 -16.81 -10.35
N GLY A 86 14.45 -16.82 -9.69
CA GLY A 86 15.50 -15.81 -9.79
C GLY A 86 15.52 -14.86 -8.58
N LEU A 87 15.80 -13.59 -8.81
CA LEU A 87 15.81 -12.57 -7.76
C LEU A 87 15.12 -11.30 -8.26
N ALA A 88 14.33 -10.69 -7.38
CA ALA A 88 13.63 -9.45 -7.65
C ALA A 88 13.82 -8.47 -6.49
N THR A 89 13.93 -7.19 -6.82
CA THR A 89 13.83 -6.10 -5.86
C THR A 89 12.54 -5.35 -6.11
N ILE A 90 11.72 -5.23 -5.08
CA ILE A 90 10.58 -4.31 -5.06
C ILE A 90 11.10 -2.96 -4.58
N SER A 91 11.01 -1.94 -5.42
CA SER A 91 11.34 -0.54 -5.11
C SER A 91 10.03 0.22 -4.84
N LEU A 92 9.94 0.82 -3.66
CA LEU A 92 8.85 1.67 -3.21
C LEU A 92 9.42 3.08 -3.04
N LYS A 93 9.02 4.01 -3.90
CA LYS A 93 9.53 5.39 -3.93
C LYS A 93 8.60 6.33 -3.19
N ASP A 94 9.15 7.42 -2.67
CA ASP A 94 8.37 8.47 -1.98
C ASP A 94 7.54 7.94 -0.81
N THR A 95 8.07 6.92 -0.13
CA THR A 95 7.44 6.35 1.08
C THR A 95 7.48 7.33 2.23
N TYR A 96 6.50 7.26 3.13
CA TYR A 96 6.41 8.17 4.25
C TYR A 96 7.30 7.70 5.42
N PRO A 97 8.39 8.42 5.77
CA PRO A 97 9.43 7.88 6.66
C PRO A 97 8.95 7.57 8.09
N ASN A 98 7.92 8.27 8.56
CA ASN A 98 7.39 8.09 9.91
C ASN A 98 6.56 6.82 10.07
N PHE A 99 6.22 6.15 8.98
CA PHE A 99 5.42 4.93 8.97
C PHE A 99 6.15 3.86 8.17
N PRO A 100 6.98 3.03 8.84
CA PRO A 100 7.78 2.02 8.19
C PRO A 100 6.94 1.09 7.32
N THR A 101 7.51 0.71 6.18
CA THR A 101 6.91 -0.34 5.34
C THR A 101 6.88 -1.64 6.14
N GLN A 102 5.77 -2.35 6.06
CA GLN A 102 5.59 -3.66 6.71
C GLN A 102 5.57 -4.72 5.61
N ALA A 103 6.29 -5.81 5.82
CA ALA A 103 6.25 -6.98 4.95
C ALA A 103 6.25 -8.26 5.79
N HIS A 104 5.50 -9.27 5.37
CA HIS A 104 5.52 -10.60 5.98
C HIS A 104 4.97 -11.66 5.03
N TRP A 105 5.34 -12.91 5.26
CA TRP A 105 4.78 -14.06 4.52
C TRP A 105 3.30 -14.28 4.87
N ILE A 106 2.45 -14.36 3.84
CA ILE A 106 1.07 -14.85 3.97
C ILE A 106 1.06 -16.38 3.93
N ASN A 107 1.91 -16.95 3.07
CA ASN A 107 2.15 -18.39 2.92
C ASN A 107 3.59 -18.60 2.38
N GLU A 108 3.89 -19.77 1.81
CA GLU A 108 5.22 -20.09 1.29
C GLU A 108 5.65 -19.25 0.08
N LYS A 109 4.75 -18.57 -0.63
CA LYS A 109 4.99 -17.93 -1.94
C LYS A 109 4.47 -16.50 -2.06
N LEU A 110 3.66 -16.06 -1.10
CA LEU A 110 2.98 -14.77 -1.13
C LEU A 110 3.48 -13.89 0.00
N ILE A 111 3.88 -12.68 -0.34
CA ILE A 111 4.33 -11.66 0.61
C ILE A 111 3.26 -10.58 0.66
N PHE A 112 2.74 -10.30 1.86
CA PHE A 112 1.96 -9.11 2.12
C PHE A 112 2.91 -7.93 2.31
N ILE A 113 2.62 -6.79 1.68
CA ILE A 113 3.37 -5.55 1.86
C ILE A 113 2.39 -4.40 2.11
N ARG A 114 2.58 -3.66 3.20
CA ARG A 114 1.91 -2.38 3.45
C ARG A 114 2.93 -1.25 3.40
N VAL A 115 2.70 -0.32 2.49
CA VAL A 115 3.50 0.90 2.33
C VAL A 115 2.65 2.11 2.62
N SER A 116 3.19 3.07 3.38
CA SER A 116 2.50 4.33 3.68
C SER A 116 3.02 5.44 2.78
N TRP A 117 2.13 6.20 2.15
CA TRP A 117 2.46 7.38 1.32
C TRP A 117 2.24 8.69 2.08
N GLY A 118 1.57 8.62 3.22
CA GLY A 118 1.37 9.72 4.14
C GLY A 118 0.83 9.23 5.47
N ARG A 119 0.32 10.14 6.30
CA ARG A 119 -0.24 9.79 7.61
C ARG A 119 -1.49 8.92 7.53
N ILE A 120 -2.32 9.13 6.50
CA ILE A 120 -3.66 8.54 6.40
C ILE A 120 -3.85 7.65 5.19
N VAL A 121 -2.84 7.52 4.32
CA VAL A 121 -2.94 6.82 3.04
C VAL A 121 -1.75 5.90 2.85
N GLY A 122 -2.03 4.70 2.38
CA GLY A 122 -1.06 3.70 2.02
C GLY A 122 -1.60 2.76 0.94
N THR A 123 -0.82 1.74 0.64
CA THR A 123 -1.22 0.66 -0.27
C THR A 123 -0.94 -0.68 0.38
N ASP A 124 -1.91 -1.58 0.27
CA ASP A 124 -1.75 -3.00 0.56
C ASP A 124 -1.48 -3.75 -0.75
N LEU A 125 -0.41 -4.53 -0.76
CA LEU A 125 0.06 -5.29 -1.91
C LEU A 125 0.20 -6.76 -1.53
N ILE A 126 -0.08 -7.66 -2.47
CA ILE A 126 0.32 -9.07 -2.39
C ILE A 126 1.22 -9.38 -3.57
N PHE A 127 2.46 -9.75 -3.26
CA PHE A 127 3.46 -10.14 -4.25
C PHE A 127 3.58 -11.66 -4.33
N ASP A 128 3.50 -12.20 -5.54
CA ASP A 128 3.70 -13.62 -5.86
C ASP A 128 5.17 -13.84 -6.26
N THR A 129 5.91 -14.58 -5.43
CA THR A 129 7.36 -14.80 -5.64
C THR A 129 7.65 -15.74 -6.80
N GLU A 130 6.74 -16.62 -7.19
CA GLU A 130 6.96 -17.50 -8.35
C GLU A 130 6.76 -16.73 -9.65
N LYS A 131 5.74 -15.87 -9.70
CA LYS A 131 5.40 -15.11 -10.91
C LYS A 131 6.13 -13.77 -11.03
N LYS A 132 6.74 -13.29 -9.95
CA LYS A 132 7.40 -11.97 -9.86
C LYS A 132 6.44 -10.83 -10.21
N GLU A 133 5.21 -10.90 -9.72
CA GLU A 133 4.19 -9.89 -9.98
C GLU A 133 3.32 -9.60 -8.75
N PHE A 134 2.69 -8.43 -8.74
CA PHE A 134 1.66 -8.12 -7.75
C PHE A 134 0.32 -8.70 -8.21
N ILE A 135 -0.22 -9.62 -7.43
CA ILE A 135 -1.52 -10.25 -7.70
C ILE A 135 -2.68 -9.53 -7.00
N HIS A 136 -2.37 -8.62 -6.06
CA HIS A 136 -3.33 -7.77 -5.37
C HIS A 136 -2.74 -6.39 -5.11
N ARG A 137 -3.55 -5.34 -5.30
CA ARG A 137 -3.19 -3.94 -5.05
C ARG A 137 -4.45 -3.19 -4.64
N GLU A 138 -4.45 -2.57 -3.47
CA GLU A 138 -5.54 -1.71 -3.00
C GLU A 138 -5.00 -0.52 -2.23
N MET A 139 -5.68 0.63 -2.34
CA MET A 139 -5.39 1.74 -1.44
C MET A 139 -5.99 1.42 -0.07
N VAL A 140 -5.25 1.76 0.98
CA VAL A 140 -5.71 1.67 2.36
C VAL A 140 -5.68 3.06 2.99
N TYR A 141 -6.76 3.42 3.67
CA TYR A 141 -6.87 4.70 4.36
C TYR A 141 -7.11 4.48 5.86
N ASP A 142 -6.44 5.27 6.69
CA ASP A 142 -6.75 5.36 8.12
C ASP A 142 -8.06 6.12 8.32
N GLY A 143 -9.11 5.39 8.68
CA GLY A 143 -10.44 5.94 8.91
C GLY A 143 -10.65 6.54 10.29
N THR A 144 -9.62 6.67 11.14
CA THR A 144 -9.74 7.19 12.50
C THR A 144 -10.30 8.62 12.52
N ILE A 145 -9.74 9.50 11.69
CA ILE A 145 -10.19 10.89 11.60
C ILE A 145 -11.62 10.97 11.06
N LEU A 146 -11.93 10.21 10.02
CA LEU A 146 -13.26 10.13 9.44
C LEU A 146 -14.29 9.70 10.48
N TYR A 147 -14.01 8.62 11.21
CA TYR A 147 -14.83 8.12 12.29
C TYR A 147 -15.10 9.22 13.34
N GLN A 148 -14.03 9.84 13.87
CA GLN A 148 -14.14 10.88 14.90
C GLN A 148 -14.99 12.06 14.43
N GLN A 149 -14.79 12.54 13.20
CA GLN A 149 -15.57 13.63 12.62
C GLN A 149 -17.04 13.26 12.44
N THR A 150 -17.34 12.03 12.00
CA THR A 150 -18.72 11.55 11.88
C THR A 150 -19.40 11.43 13.24
N ARG A 151 -18.70 10.95 14.27
CA ARG A 151 -19.21 10.90 15.66
C ARG A 151 -19.56 12.29 16.19
N GLN A 152 -18.67 13.26 15.99
CA GLN A 152 -18.90 14.66 16.36
C GLN A 152 -20.11 15.25 15.63
N ALA A 153 -20.21 15.05 14.32
CA ALA A 153 -21.33 15.57 13.52
C ALA A 153 -22.69 14.97 13.92
N LEU A 154 -22.72 13.70 14.33
CA LEU A 154 -23.94 13.03 14.80
C LEU A 154 -24.30 13.36 16.26
N GLY A 155 -23.51 14.22 16.95
CA GLY A 155 -23.70 14.50 18.37
C GLY A 155 -23.47 13.28 19.27
N ARG A 156 -22.75 12.27 18.77
CA ARG A 156 -22.46 11.04 19.49
C ARG A 156 -21.04 11.13 20.05
N ALA A 157 -20.88 11.65 21.27
CA ALA A 157 -19.56 11.75 21.91
C ALA A 157 -18.81 10.40 21.92
N ASP A 158 -17.48 10.45 21.81
CA ASP A 158 -16.63 9.27 22.01
C ASP A 158 -16.70 8.87 23.50
N PRO A 159 -17.01 7.61 23.82
CA PRO A 159 -17.10 7.15 25.21
C PRO A 159 -15.76 7.21 25.97
N ASP A 160 -14.63 7.31 25.27
CA ASP A 160 -13.29 7.28 25.87
C ASP A 160 -12.68 8.68 26.13
N GLY A 161 -13.47 9.76 25.98
CA GLY A 161 -13.04 11.14 26.15
C GLY A 161 -13.08 11.70 27.58
N SER A 162 -13.43 10.89 28.59
CA SER A 162 -13.42 11.30 30.00
C SER A 162 -12.35 10.55 30.79
N GLY A 163 -11.13 11.07 30.78
CA GLY A 163 -10.01 10.49 31.54
C GLY A 163 -8.75 11.34 31.44
N GLN A 164 -8.84 12.61 31.83
CA GLN A 164 -7.70 13.32 32.43
C GLN A 164 -7.81 13.22 33.95
#